data_AF-A0A7C7S6J0-F1
#
_entry.id   AF-A0A7C7S6J0-F1
#
_cell.length_a   1.000
_cell.length_b   1.000
_cell.length_c   1.000
_cell.angle_alpha   90.00
_cell.angle_beta   90.00
_cell.angle_gamma   90.00
#
_symmetry.space_group_name_H-M   'P 1'
#
loop_
_entity.id
_entity.type
_entity.pdbx_description
1 polymer ?
#
loop_
_entity_poly.entity_id
_entity_poly.type
_entity_poly.pdbx_seq_one_letter_code
_entity_poly.pdbx_strand_id
1 'polypeptide(L)'
;METSRIRIGLLGCGHVGAALVSLVAERRDEVERRTGLDLEVTRIAVRNTALDRNVPVDSAAFTTDAAALVVDPDVDVVVEVMGGIEPARGLVSAALAAGKPVVTANKELLANHGAELYEAAEAAGVDLLFEAAVAGA
;
A
#
# COMPACT_ATOMS: atom_id res chain seq x y z
N MET A 1 -2.24 -23.81 11.48
CA MET A 1 -1.76 -23.06 10.30
C MET A 1 -0.61 -22.22 10.80
N GLU A 2 0.53 -22.23 10.11
CA GLU A 2 1.65 -21.37 10.47
C GLU A 2 1.27 -19.93 10.11
N THR A 3 1.34 -19.01 11.08
CA THR A 3 1.01 -17.60 10.84
C THR A 3 2.14 -16.96 10.05
N SER A 4 1.83 -16.37 8.89
CA SER A 4 2.78 -15.57 8.11
C SER A 4 2.47 -14.09 8.25
N ARG A 5 3.46 -13.30 8.70
CA ARG A 5 3.31 -11.84 8.86
C ARG A 5 3.55 -11.13 7.53
N ILE A 6 2.64 -10.23 7.16
CA ILE A 6 2.73 -9.39 5.97
C ILE A 6 2.77 -7.91 6.40
N ARG A 7 3.88 -7.25 6.07
CA ARG A 7 4.14 -5.84 6.39
C ARG A 7 3.74 -4.96 5.23
N ILE A 8 2.81 -4.04 5.48
CA ILE A 8 2.20 -3.17 4.49
C ILE A 8 2.87 -1.80 4.54
N GLY A 9 3.37 -1.36 3.39
CA GLY A 9 3.81 0.01 3.14
C GLY A 9 2.70 0.81 2.46
N LEU A 10 2.25 1.89 3.08
CA LEU A 10 1.13 2.69 2.60
C LEU A 10 1.61 4.00 1.96
N LEU A 11 1.28 4.22 0.70
CA LEU A 11 1.46 5.49 0.00
C LEU A 11 0.19 6.33 0.11
N GLY A 12 0.24 7.39 0.90
CA GLY A 12 -0.89 8.26 1.16
C GLY A 12 -1.73 7.80 2.36
N CYS A 13 -2.05 8.74 3.24
CA CYS A 13 -2.89 8.50 4.42
C CYS A 13 -3.89 9.64 4.57
N GLY A 14 -4.74 9.79 3.54
CA GLY A 14 -5.96 10.59 3.58
C GLY A 14 -7.14 9.75 4.08
N HIS A 15 -8.37 10.04 3.63
CA HIS A 15 -9.56 9.31 4.06
C HIS A 15 -9.47 7.79 3.84
N VAL A 16 -9.10 7.37 2.62
CA VAL A 16 -9.01 5.93 2.27
C VAL A 16 -7.88 5.26 3.04
N GLY A 17 -6.69 5.86 3.05
CA GLY A 17 -5.54 5.30 3.76
C GLY A 17 -5.77 5.20 5.27
N ALA A 18 -6.39 6.21 5.89
CA ALA A 18 -6.71 6.16 7.32
C ALA A 18 -7.74 5.07 7.65
N ALA A 19 -8.80 4.95 6.83
CA ALA A 19 -9.79 3.89 6.99
C ALA A 19 -9.16 2.49 6.85
N LEU A 20 -8.23 2.31 5.90
CA LEU A 20 -7.49 1.06 5.74
C LEU A 20 -6.67 0.72 6.98
N VAL A 21 -5.91 1.69 7.53
CA VAL A 21 -5.09 1.47 8.72
C VAL A 21 -5.96 1.04 9.91
N SER A 22 -7.08 1.73 10.16
CA SER A 22 -8.02 1.35 11.22
C SER A 22 -8.62 -0.04 10.98
N LEU A 23 -9.04 -0.34 9.76
CA LEU A 23 -9.64 -1.63 9.43
C LEU A 23 -8.66 -2.80 9.60
N VAL A 24 -7.40 -2.62 9.20
CA VAL A 24 -6.34 -3.62 9.39
C VAL A 24 -6.13 -3.86 10.89
N ALA A 25 -6.03 -2.80 11.69
CA ALA A 25 -5.87 -2.93 13.14
C ALA A 25 -7.06 -3.61 13.82
N GLU A 26 -8.29 -3.23 13.45
CA GLU A 26 -9.53 -3.77 14.03
C GLU A 26 -9.79 -5.23 13.65
N ARG A 27 -9.41 -5.65 12.44
CA ARG A 27 -9.72 -6.99 11.90
C ARG A 27 -8.53 -7.94 11.87
N ARG A 28 -7.35 -7.54 12.33
CA ARG A 28 -6.11 -8.33 12.34
C ARG A 28 -6.33 -9.77 12.79
N ASP A 29 -6.91 -9.94 13.99
CA ASP A 29 -7.16 -11.27 14.57
C ASP A 29 -8.17 -12.09 13.75
N GLU A 30 -9.16 -11.44 13.12
CA GLU A 30 -10.13 -12.14 12.27
C GLU A 30 -9.47 -12.64 10.98
N VAL A 31 -8.66 -11.78 10.34
CA VAL A 31 -7.90 -12.14 9.14
C VAL A 31 -6.95 -13.28 9.46
N GLU A 32 -6.17 -13.18 10.54
CA GLU A 32 -5.23 -14.22 10.95
C GLU A 32 -5.93 -15.57 11.17
N ARG A 33 -7.05 -15.59 11.89
CA ARG A 33 -7.81 -16.84 12.10
C ARG A 33 -8.34 -17.46 10.80
N ARG A 34 -8.71 -16.65 9.81
CA ARG A 34 -9.36 -17.11 8.57
C ARG A 34 -8.36 -17.49 7.48
N THR A 35 -7.23 -16.81 7.41
CA THR A 35 -6.27 -16.93 6.30
C THR A 35 -4.90 -17.43 6.75
N GLY A 36 -4.58 -17.36 8.05
CA GLY A 36 -3.24 -17.58 8.58
C GLY A 36 -2.28 -16.41 8.30
N LEU A 37 -2.80 -15.26 7.84
CA LEU A 37 -1.99 -14.07 7.58
C LEU A 37 -2.14 -13.04 8.70
N ASP A 38 -1.00 -12.61 9.20
CA ASP A 38 -0.93 -11.53 10.17
C ASP A 38 -0.57 -10.21 9.47
N LEU A 39 -1.56 -9.33 9.29
CA LEU A 39 -1.40 -8.07 8.57
C LEU A 39 -0.99 -6.93 9.50
N GLU A 40 -0.07 -6.10 9.05
CA GLU A 40 0.36 -4.92 9.80
C GLU A 40 0.81 -3.79 8.88
N VAL A 41 0.36 -2.57 9.13
CA VAL A 41 0.88 -1.37 8.46
C VAL A 41 2.10 -0.87 9.22
N THR A 42 3.28 -0.99 8.62
CA THR A 42 4.58 -0.70 9.27
C THR A 42 5.22 0.60 8.80
N ARG A 43 4.83 1.09 7.61
CA ARG A 43 5.36 2.28 6.98
C ARG A 43 4.25 3.05 6.26
N ILE A 44 4.24 4.37 6.40
CA ILE A 44 3.25 5.25 5.80
C ILE A 44 3.96 6.47 5.22
N ALA A 45 3.97 6.61 3.90
CA ALA A 45 4.48 7.79 3.22
C ALA A 45 3.40 8.86 3.09
N VAL A 46 3.69 10.06 3.57
CA VAL A 46 2.81 11.23 3.53
C VAL A 46 3.60 12.50 3.23
N ARG A 47 2.92 13.54 2.71
CA ARG A 47 3.56 14.84 2.45
C ARG A 47 3.93 15.62 3.72
N ASN A 48 3.22 15.38 4.83
CA ASN A 48 3.44 16.07 6.09
C ASN A 48 3.18 15.11 7.26
N THR A 49 4.24 14.72 7.97
CA THR A 49 4.19 13.79 9.12
C THR A 49 3.68 14.46 10.40
N ALA A 50 3.66 15.79 10.49
CA ALA A 50 3.17 16.53 11.65
C ALA A 50 1.64 16.62 11.73
N LEU A 51 0.92 16.28 10.66
CA LEU A 51 -0.54 16.22 10.67
C LEU A 51 -1.00 14.96 11.41
N ASP A 52 -1.77 15.16 12.48
CA ASP A 52 -2.49 14.07 13.12
C ASP A 52 -3.56 13.52 12.17
N ARG A 53 -3.57 12.21 12.02
CA ARG A 53 -4.47 11.45 11.15
C ARG A 53 -5.42 10.56 11.94
N ASN A 54 -5.30 10.53 13.26
CA ASN A 54 -6.13 9.75 14.17
C ASN A 54 -6.23 8.27 13.75
N VAL A 55 -5.08 7.64 13.52
CA VAL A 55 -4.96 6.23 13.13
C VAL A 55 -4.15 5.45 14.18
N PRO A 56 -4.48 4.17 14.42
CA PRO A 56 -3.85 3.35 15.46
C PRO A 56 -2.46 2.83 15.06
N VAL A 57 -1.54 3.73 14.73
CA VAL A 57 -0.15 3.42 14.35
C VAL A 57 0.80 4.42 14.98
N ASP A 58 2.03 3.97 15.27
CA ASP A 58 3.06 4.85 15.84
C ASP A 58 3.43 5.96 14.85
N SER A 59 3.65 7.17 15.38
CA SER A 59 4.24 8.31 14.66
C SER A 59 5.52 7.94 13.88
N ALA A 60 6.32 6.99 14.37
CA ALA A 60 7.54 6.49 13.74
C ALA A 60 7.29 5.72 12.44
N ALA A 61 6.06 5.24 12.19
CA ALA A 61 5.70 4.62 10.91
C ALA A 61 5.61 5.66 9.78
N PHE A 62 5.43 6.94 10.10
CA PHE A 62 5.25 7.99 9.10
C PHE A 62 6.58 8.52 8.56
N THR A 63 6.67 8.62 7.24
CA THR A 63 7.82 9.18 6.53
C THR A 63 7.37 10.14 5.42
N THR A 64 8.26 11.06 5.04
CA THR A 64 8.11 11.84 3.80
C THR A 64 8.85 11.23 2.62
N ASP A 65 9.67 10.19 2.86
CA ASP A 65 10.44 9.52 1.83
C ASP A 65 9.69 8.29 1.29
N ALA A 66 8.79 8.56 0.33
CA ALA A 66 8.03 7.52 -0.34
C ALA A 66 8.93 6.59 -1.19
N ALA A 67 10.01 7.11 -1.75
CA ALA A 67 10.91 6.33 -2.61
C ALA A 67 11.68 5.28 -1.81
N ALA A 68 12.13 5.62 -0.60
CA ALA A 68 12.73 4.66 0.31
C ALA A 68 11.72 3.59 0.77
N LEU A 69 10.48 3.99 1.09
CA LEU A 69 9.43 3.05 1.53
C LEU A 69 9.14 1.98 0.48
N VAL A 70 8.97 2.36 -0.79
CA VAL A 70 8.58 1.39 -1.84
C VAL A 70 9.67 0.38 -2.19
N VAL A 71 10.91 0.58 -1.75
CA VAL A 71 12.00 -0.38 -1.95
C VAL A 71 12.50 -0.99 -0.64
N ASP A 72 11.91 -0.62 0.50
CA ASP A 72 12.34 -1.06 1.82
C ASP A 72 12.19 -2.58 1.95
N PRO A 73 13.25 -3.37 2.21
CA PRO A 73 13.14 -4.82 2.41
C PRO A 73 12.21 -5.19 3.58
N ASP A 74 11.86 -4.22 4.44
CA ASP A 74 10.90 -4.39 5.53
C ASP A 74 9.43 -4.17 5.15
N VAL A 75 9.14 -3.97 3.87
CA VAL A 75 7.79 -3.86 3.30
C VAL A 75 7.54 -5.03 2.36
N ASP A 76 6.51 -5.82 2.61
CA ASP A 76 6.18 -6.99 1.80
C ASP A 76 5.18 -6.66 0.68
N VAL A 77 4.25 -5.73 0.94
CA VAL A 77 3.23 -5.26 -0.02
C VAL A 77 3.10 -3.74 0.05
N VAL A 78 2.96 -3.09 -1.10
CA VAL A 78 2.70 -1.65 -1.19
C VAL A 78 1.23 -1.39 -1.49
N VAL A 79 0.60 -0.48 -0.74
CA VAL A 79 -0.75 0.00 -1.02
C VAL A 79 -0.70 1.46 -1.43
N GLU A 80 -1.26 1.80 -2.58
CA GLU A 80 -1.24 3.15 -3.14
C GLU A 80 -2.63 3.80 -3.17
N VAL A 81 -2.76 4.89 -2.41
CA VAL A 81 -3.99 5.68 -2.25
C VAL A 81 -3.71 7.20 -2.19
N MET A 82 -2.66 7.66 -2.89
CA MET A 82 -2.28 9.07 -2.93
C MET A 82 -3.17 9.89 -3.87
N GLY A 83 -3.61 9.27 -4.97
CA GLY A 83 -4.27 9.95 -6.09
C GLY A 83 -3.28 10.74 -6.98
N GLY A 84 -3.77 11.17 -8.15
CA GLY A 84 -2.95 11.83 -9.17
C GLY A 84 -2.05 10.86 -9.94
N ILE A 85 -1.39 11.36 -10.99
CA ILE A 85 -0.52 10.53 -11.85
C ILE A 85 0.91 10.49 -11.31
N GLU A 86 1.54 11.64 -11.10
CA GLU A 86 2.87 11.73 -10.50
C GLU A 86 2.78 12.38 -9.11
N PRO A 87 3.52 11.87 -8.11
CA PRO A 87 4.57 10.85 -8.18
C PRO A 87 4.09 9.39 -8.12
N ALA A 88 2.77 9.14 -8.17
CA ALA A 88 2.20 7.81 -7.95
C ALA A 88 2.72 6.75 -8.93
N ARG A 89 2.76 7.08 -10.23
CA ARG A 89 3.27 6.19 -11.29
C ARG A 89 4.69 5.74 -10.99
N GLY A 90 5.61 6.69 -10.77
CA GLY A 90 7.01 6.37 -10.49
C GLY A 90 7.19 5.50 -9.24
N LEU A 91 6.41 5.76 -8.19
CA LEU A 91 6.45 4.99 -6.95
C LEU A 91 5.91 3.56 -7.12
N VAL A 92 4.81 3.39 -7.86
CA VAL A 92 4.25 2.07 -8.18
C VAL A 92 5.22 1.27 -9.06
N SER A 93 5.76 1.88 -10.11
CA SER A 93 6.77 1.22 -10.96
C SER A 93 8.00 0.79 -10.16
N ALA A 94 8.48 1.63 -9.23
CA ALA A 94 9.61 1.29 -8.37
C ALA A 94 9.29 0.13 -7.40
N ALA A 95 8.10 0.09 -6.82
CA ALA A 95 7.66 -1.03 -5.98
C ALA A 95 7.62 -2.35 -6.76
N LEU A 96 7.01 -2.34 -7.94
CA LEU A 96 6.92 -3.51 -8.82
C LEU A 96 8.32 -3.99 -9.23
N ALA A 97 9.20 -3.07 -9.66
CA ALA A 97 10.58 -3.40 -10.01
C ALA A 97 11.40 -3.93 -8.82
N ALA A 98 11.04 -3.57 -7.59
CA ALA A 98 11.63 -4.11 -6.36
C ALA A 98 11.04 -5.48 -5.98
N GLY A 99 10.17 -6.07 -6.80
CA GLY A 99 9.55 -7.36 -6.55
C GLY A 99 8.47 -7.31 -5.46
N LYS A 100 7.80 -6.16 -5.28
CA LYS A 100 6.72 -6.00 -4.32
C LYS A 100 5.38 -5.94 -5.04
N PRO A 101 4.40 -6.79 -4.65
CA PRO A 101 3.02 -6.62 -5.10
C PRO A 101 2.48 -5.24 -4.71
N VAL A 102 1.63 -4.68 -5.58
CA VAL A 102 1.00 -3.38 -5.36
C VAL A 102 -0.52 -3.51 -5.40
N VAL A 103 -1.20 -2.91 -4.43
CA VAL A 103 -2.65 -2.70 -4.46
C VAL A 103 -2.93 -1.20 -4.57
N THR A 104 -3.68 -0.75 -5.57
CA THR A 104 -3.98 0.69 -5.77
C THR A 104 -5.48 0.98 -5.83
N ALA A 105 -5.89 2.12 -5.26
CA ALA A 105 -7.23 2.68 -5.45
C ALA A 105 -7.27 3.82 -6.50
N ASN A 106 -6.15 4.08 -7.17
CA ASN A 106 -5.96 5.24 -8.04
C ASN A 106 -6.45 4.97 -9.47
N LYS A 107 -7.75 5.22 -9.68
CA LYS A 107 -8.41 5.08 -10.98
C LYS A 107 -7.76 5.92 -12.09
N GLU A 108 -7.32 7.13 -11.76
CA GLU A 108 -6.70 8.04 -12.72
C GLU A 108 -5.39 7.47 -13.23
N LEU A 109 -4.56 6.95 -12.33
CA LEU A 109 -3.30 6.28 -12.69
C LEU A 109 -3.54 5.08 -13.59
N LEU A 110 -4.47 4.19 -13.22
CA LEU A 110 -4.76 2.99 -14.01
C LEU A 110 -5.36 3.31 -15.38
N ALA A 111 -6.20 4.34 -15.48
CA ALA A 111 -6.80 4.75 -16.75
C ALA A 111 -5.76 5.26 -17.75
N ASN A 112 -4.71 5.93 -17.28
CA ASN A 112 -3.68 6.54 -18.14
C ASN A 112 -2.45 5.64 -18.34
N HIS A 113 -2.07 4.86 -17.32
CA HIS A 113 -0.81 4.11 -17.28
C HIS A 113 -0.98 2.65 -16.87
N GLY A 114 -2.21 2.14 -16.76
CA GLY A 114 -2.45 0.76 -16.32
C GLY A 114 -1.71 -0.27 -17.16
N ALA A 115 -1.73 -0.17 -18.49
CA ALA A 115 -1.05 -1.11 -19.38
C ALA A 115 0.46 -1.22 -19.08
N GLU A 116 1.16 -0.09 -19.00
CA GLU A 116 2.59 -0.02 -18.66
C GLU A 116 2.86 -0.64 -17.27
N LEU A 117 1.99 -0.37 -16.29
CA LEU A 117 2.15 -0.88 -14.93
C LEU A 117 1.88 -2.38 -14.81
N TYR A 118 0.93 -2.92 -15.57
CA TYR A 118 0.70 -4.38 -15.63
C TYR A 118 1.85 -5.10 -16.31
N GLU A 119 2.41 -4.56 -17.40
CA GLU A 119 3.60 -5.12 -18.05
C GLU A 119 4.79 -5.14 -17.08
N ALA A 120 4.97 -4.06 -16.29
CA ALA A 120 6.01 -4.00 -15.27
C ALA A 120 5.80 -5.04 -14.15
N ALA A 121 4.55 -5.24 -13.71
CA ALA A 121 4.19 -6.23 -12.70
C ALA A 121 4.47 -7.66 -13.20
N GLU A 122 4.06 -7.97 -14.44
CA GLU A 122 4.31 -9.25 -15.10
C GLU A 122 5.80 -9.53 -15.26
N ALA A 123 6.57 -8.54 -15.71
CA ALA A 123 8.02 -8.66 -15.87
C ALA A 123 8.74 -8.92 -14.54
N ALA A 124 8.23 -8.38 -13.42
CA ALA A 124 8.76 -8.60 -12.09
C ALA A 124 8.20 -9.87 -11.40
N GLY A 125 7.19 -10.52 -11.99
CA GLY A 125 6.54 -11.70 -11.42
C GLY A 125 5.73 -11.41 -10.16
N VAL A 126 5.16 -10.21 -10.05
CA VAL A 126 4.33 -9.77 -8.91
C VAL A 126 2.97 -9.25 -9.37
N ASP A 127 2.04 -9.17 -8.42
CA ASP A 127 0.68 -8.71 -8.71
C ASP A 127 0.54 -7.19 -8.65
N LEU A 128 -0.26 -6.65 -9.57
CA LEU A 128 -0.84 -5.31 -9.47
C LEU A 128 -2.37 -5.45 -9.38
N LEU A 129 -2.94 -5.11 -8.22
CA LEU A 129 -4.36 -5.25 -7.95
C LEU A 129 -5.03 -3.89 -7.76
N PHE A 130 -6.32 -3.81 -8.11
CA PHE A 130 -7.05 -2.54 -8.09
C PHE A 130 -8.51 -2.66 -7.66
N GLU A 131 -8.90 -3.71 -6.94
CA GLU A 131 -10.31 -3.90 -6.54
C GLU A 131 -10.84 -2.75 -5.64
N ALA A 132 -9.97 -2.10 -4.86
CA ALA A 132 -10.33 -0.87 -4.13
C ALA A 132 -10.65 0.32 -5.06
N ALA A 133 -10.22 0.27 -6.32
CA ALA A 133 -10.53 1.26 -7.35
C ALA A 133 -11.88 0.99 -8.04
N VAL A 134 -12.58 -0.14 -7.84
CA VAL A 134 -13.85 -0.42 -8.53
C VAL A 134 -14.89 -0.93 -7.53
N ALA A 135 -15.83 -0.05 -7.17
CA ALA A 135 -16.96 -0.33 -6.27
C ALA A 135 -16.57 -0.73 -4.83
N GLY A 136 -15.91 0.19 -4.11
CA GLY A 136 -15.79 0.11 -2.65
C GLY A 136 -17.17 -0.10 -2.03
N ALA A 137 -17.42 -1.32 -1.56
CA ALA A 137 -18.67 -1.71 -0.92
C ALA A 137 -18.78 -1.14 0.49
#